data_AF-A0A345XZS9-F1
#
_entry.id   AF-A0A345XZS9-F1
#
_cell.length_a   1.000
_cell.length_b   1.000
_cell.length_c   1.000
_cell.angle_alpha   90.00
_cell.angle_beta   90.00
_cell.angle_gamma   90.00
#
_symmetry.space_group_name_H-M   'P 1'
#
loop_
_entity.id
_entity.type
_entity.pdbx_description
1 polymer ?
#
loop_
_entity_poly.entity_id
_entity_poly.type
_entity_poly.pdbx_seq_one_letter_code
_entity_poly.pdbx_strand_id
1 'polypeptide(L)'
;MSESLGKRTVGWVAGVALTAVVAGVTGCSNDSGSDSDSDADSAANEKPETKSSAPADPEQPPGEDGATADPSAPRQSSGQEAIASWVTAIIKNQPRKACLVMAEPAKGSTPAQVGSPEMCNGKGTEGKQMKEGLGRFRESFTPKPPTDNPKVEVAQVPATGGKMDVPADKVTVDGQTLHEIILSHSTGMKPGQLDVRFEASEIKGAWYVTNLDFNIG
;
A
#
# COMPACT_ATOMS: atom_id res chain seq x y z
N MET A 1 57.62 6.04 -9.14
CA MET A 1 57.48 6.88 -7.94
C MET A 1 56.31 6.33 -7.16
N SER A 2 56.59 5.65 -6.06
CA SER A 2 55.63 5.21 -5.05
C SER A 2 55.24 6.41 -4.21
N GLU A 3 53.95 6.63 -3.93
CA GLU A 3 53.46 7.13 -2.63
C GLU A 3 52.06 6.55 -2.38
N SER A 4 51.92 5.95 -1.20
CA SER A 4 50.68 5.42 -0.63
C SER A 4 50.23 6.33 0.52
N LEU A 5 49.02 6.09 1.03
CA LEU A 5 48.38 6.62 2.26
C LEU A 5 47.53 7.88 2.01
N GLY A 6 46.30 8.00 2.53
CA GLY A 6 45.72 7.23 3.62
C GLY A 6 44.19 7.28 3.68
N LYS A 7 43.66 6.23 4.30
CA LYS A 7 42.31 6.11 4.82
C LYS A 7 42.07 7.19 5.89
N ARG A 8 40.89 7.80 5.90
CA ARG A 8 40.32 8.46 7.08
C ARG A 8 38.90 7.95 7.30
N THR A 9 38.81 6.95 8.16
CA THR A 9 37.60 6.56 8.89
C THR A 9 37.36 7.59 9.99
N VAL A 10 36.19 8.24 9.99
CA VAL A 10 35.73 9.04 11.14
C VAL A 10 34.55 8.29 11.75
N GLY A 11 34.83 7.57 12.83
CA GLY A 11 33.81 7.02 13.71
C GLY A 11 33.32 8.12 14.66
N TRP A 12 32.01 8.13 14.90
CA TRP A 12 31.40 8.88 15.99
C TRP A 12 30.74 7.88 16.94
N VAL A 13 31.21 7.90 18.19
CA VAL A 13 30.58 7.24 19.35
C VAL A 13 30.17 8.35 20.30
N ALA A 14 28.87 8.43 20.60
CA ALA A 14 28.25 9.06 21.75
C ALA A 14 26.74 8.73 21.66
N GLY A 15 25.99 8.31 22.67
CA GLY A 15 26.21 8.16 24.09
C GLY A 15 24.82 8.13 24.77
N VAL A 16 24.56 7.05 25.52
CA VAL A 16 23.80 6.90 26.79
C VAL A 16 22.43 7.60 27.02
N ALA A 17 21.56 6.82 27.68
CA ALA A 17 20.43 7.14 28.59
C ALA A 17 19.03 6.90 27.96
N LEU A 18 18.00 6.29 28.60
CA LEU A 18 17.54 6.35 29.99
C LEU A 18 16.67 5.12 30.39
N THR A 19 16.88 4.67 31.63
CA THR A 19 15.94 4.16 32.67
C THR A 19 14.62 3.46 32.33
N ALA A 20 14.48 2.24 32.88
CA ALA A 20 13.21 1.59 33.17
C ALA A 20 12.75 1.88 34.62
N VAL A 21 11.47 2.21 34.81
CA VAL A 21 10.77 2.09 36.10
C VAL A 21 9.32 1.65 35.83
N VAL A 22 8.89 0.58 36.50
CA VAL A 22 7.55 -0.01 36.47
C VAL A 22 6.89 0.24 37.83
N ALA A 23 5.66 0.76 37.83
CA ALA A 23 4.61 0.69 38.86
C ALA A 23 3.35 1.35 38.24
N GLY A 24 2.11 0.85 38.24
CA GLY A 24 1.40 -0.10 39.10
C GLY A 24 0.27 0.66 39.83
N VAL A 25 -1.01 0.44 39.47
CA VAL A 25 -2.26 0.66 40.27
C VAL A 25 -3.47 0.13 39.47
N THR A 26 -4.17 -0.95 39.89
CA THR A 26 -5.50 -0.98 40.57
C THR A 26 -6.56 -0.11 39.88
N GLY A 27 -7.66 -0.62 39.32
CA GLY A 27 -8.78 -1.33 39.98
C GLY A 27 -10.09 -0.52 39.81
N CYS A 28 -11.25 -1.19 39.89
CA CYS A 28 -12.67 -0.73 39.78
C CYS A 28 -13.30 -0.85 38.37
N SER A 29 -14.07 -1.88 37.99
CA SER A 29 -15.25 -2.62 38.54
C SER A 29 -16.62 -1.99 38.24
N ASN A 30 -17.47 -2.75 37.53
CA ASN A 30 -18.94 -2.91 37.74
C ASN A 30 -19.39 -4.15 36.89
N ASP A 31 -19.74 -5.32 37.43
CA ASP A 31 -21.03 -5.77 38.05
C ASP A 31 -22.25 -5.54 37.10
N SER A 32 -23.16 -6.48 36.75
CA SER A 32 -23.67 -7.73 37.38
C SER A 32 -24.57 -8.53 36.38
N GLY A 33 -24.87 -9.82 36.67
CA GLY A 33 -26.06 -10.60 36.21
C GLY A 33 -25.79 -11.64 35.10
N SER A 34 -25.81 -12.99 35.25
CA SER A 34 -26.81 -13.93 35.85
C SER A 34 -28.21 -13.73 35.27
N ASP A 35 -28.98 -14.67 34.72
CA ASP A 35 -28.97 -16.15 34.65
C ASP A 35 -29.93 -16.58 33.50
N SER A 36 -29.78 -17.84 33.07
CA SER A 36 -30.80 -18.82 32.65
C SER A 36 -32.08 -18.40 31.92
N ASP A 37 -32.40 -19.04 30.79
CA ASP A 37 -33.27 -20.23 30.80
C ASP A 37 -33.51 -20.80 29.40
N SER A 38 -33.73 -22.12 29.43
CA SER A 38 -33.82 -23.09 28.34
C SER A 38 -35.22 -23.19 27.72
N ASP A 39 -35.30 -24.07 26.71
CA ASP A 39 -36.47 -24.85 26.27
C ASP A 39 -37.48 -24.14 25.33
N ALA A 40 -38.01 -24.75 24.27
CA ALA A 40 -37.89 -26.10 23.73
C ALA A 40 -38.57 -26.18 22.33
N ASP A 41 -38.13 -27.16 21.54
CA ASP A 41 -38.91 -28.08 20.69
C ASP A 41 -39.88 -27.55 19.59
N SER A 42 -40.06 -28.18 18.42
CA SER A 42 -39.68 -29.52 17.97
C SER A 42 -39.94 -29.68 16.45
N ALA A 43 -39.26 -30.69 15.89
CA ALA A 43 -39.73 -31.66 14.90
C ALA A 43 -40.07 -31.17 13.47
N ALA A 44 -39.27 -31.53 12.47
CA ALA A 44 -39.27 -32.81 11.71
C ALA A 44 -39.87 -32.52 10.32
N ASN A 45 -39.53 -33.11 9.18
CA ASN A 45 -38.82 -34.31 8.73
C ASN A 45 -38.57 -33.98 7.21
N GLU A 46 -37.52 -34.38 6.49
CA GLU A 46 -37.36 -35.69 5.83
C GLU A 46 -36.09 -35.63 4.96
N LYS A 47 -35.36 -36.75 4.93
CA LYS A 47 -34.40 -37.19 3.89
C LYS A 47 -35.17 -38.23 3.03
N PRO A 48 -34.85 -38.51 1.75
CA PRO A 48 -33.70 -39.38 1.40
C PRO A 48 -32.98 -39.00 0.08
N GLU A 49 -31.65 -39.02 0.08
CA GLU A 49 -30.79 -39.96 -0.70
C GLU A 49 -30.68 -39.77 -2.22
N THR A 50 -29.45 -39.53 -2.70
CA THR A 50 -28.86 -40.37 -3.77
C THR A 50 -27.33 -40.38 -3.70
N LYS A 51 -26.77 -41.56 -3.98
CA LYS A 51 -25.36 -41.98 -3.86
C LYS A 51 -24.52 -41.49 -5.07
N SER A 52 -23.22 -41.28 -4.89
CA SER A 52 -22.17 -42.25 -5.33
C SER A 52 -20.84 -41.60 -5.76
N SER A 53 -19.76 -42.25 -5.30
CA SER A 53 -18.45 -42.47 -5.96
C SER A 53 -17.37 -41.38 -5.98
N ALA A 54 -16.31 -41.62 -5.20
CA ALA A 54 -14.92 -41.21 -5.48
C ALA A 54 -14.31 -42.12 -6.58
N PRO A 55 -13.19 -41.73 -7.24
CA PRO A 55 -11.87 -42.05 -6.67
C PRO A 55 -10.70 -41.07 -6.98
N ALA A 56 -9.62 -41.28 -6.20
CA ALA A 56 -8.19 -41.14 -6.52
C ALA A 56 -7.50 -39.75 -6.58
N ASP A 57 -6.65 -39.57 -5.58
CA ASP A 57 -5.39 -38.82 -5.53
C ASP A 57 -4.54 -38.89 -6.82
N PRO A 58 -3.80 -37.81 -7.11
CA PRO A 58 -2.36 -37.98 -7.30
C PRO A 58 -1.52 -37.07 -6.39
N GLU A 59 -0.52 -37.71 -5.79
CA GLU A 59 0.57 -37.16 -4.99
C GLU A 59 1.11 -35.80 -5.48
N GLN A 60 1.17 -34.83 -4.56
CA GLN A 60 1.93 -33.59 -4.71
C GLN A 60 3.24 -33.70 -3.89
N PRO A 61 4.41 -33.37 -4.46
CA PRO A 61 5.69 -33.46 -3.75
C PRO A 61 5.78 -32.44 -2.59
N PRO A 62 6.60 -32.71 -1.56
CA PRO A 62 6.65 -31.89 -0.37
C PRO A 62 7.62 -30.71 -0.53
N GLY A 63 7.16 -29.53 -0.12
CA GLY A 63 7.99 -28.48 0.46
C GLY A 63 8.47 -27.39 -0.50
N GLU A 64 7.91 -26.19 -0.32
CA GLU A 64 8.69 -24.98 -0.10
C GLU A 64 7.79 -23.98 0.66
N ASP A 65 8.32 -23.41 1.73
CA ASP A 65 7.62 -22.64 2.77
C ASP A 65 6.76 -21.50 2.20
N GLY A 66 5.46 -21.78 2.06
CA GLY A 66 4.43 -20.81 1.73
C GLY A 66 4.06 -20.00 2.97
N ALA A 67 4.72 -18.87 3.19
CA ALA A 67 4.10 -17.78 3.90
C ALA A 67 2.86 -17.36 3.09
N THR A 68 1.69 -17.81 3.54
CA THR A 68 0.37 -17.49 2.99
C THR A 68 0.28 -15.99 2.75
N ALA A 69 0.39 -15.61 1.47
CA ALA A 69 0.01 -14.28 1.04
C ALA A 69 -1.50 -14.16 1.28
N ASP A 70 -1.89 -13.19 2.11
CA ASP A 70 -3.29 -12.90 2.39
C ASP A 70 -4.03 -12.62 1.07
N PRO A 71 -5.11 -13.37 0.74
CA PRO A 71 -5.81 -13.26 -0.54
C PRO A 71 -6.66 -11.99 -0.69
N SER A 72 -6.63 -11.06 0.28
CA SER A 72 -7.64 -9.99 0.38
C SER A 72 -7.25 -8.64 -0.22
N ALA A 73 -6.02 -8.46 -0.72
CA ALA A 73 -5.61 -7.24 -1.41
C ALA A 73 -5.70 -7.42 -2.95
N PRO A 74 -6.33 -6.49 -3.70
CA PRO A 74 -6.40 -6.58 -5.15
C PRO A 74 -4.98 -6.51 -5.73
N ARG A 75 -4.48 -7.65 -6.23
CA ARG A 75 -3.17 -7.74 -6.86
C ARG A 75 -3.22 -7.07 -8.22
N GLN A 76 -2.41 -6.03 -8.39
CA GLN A 76 -2.31 -5.30 -9.64
C GLN A 76 -1.51 -6.15 -10.64
N SER A 77 -2.07 -6.38 -11.82
CA SER A 77 -1.48 -7.23 -12.86
C SER A 77 -0.38 -6.52 -13.65
N SER A 78 -0.31 -5.19 -13.57
CA SER A 78 0.70 -4.35 -14.23
C SER A 78 1.02 -3.09 -13.44
N GLY A 79 2.18 -2.48 -13.73
CA GLY A 79 2.58 -1.20 -13.12
C GLY A 79 1.61 -0.06 -13.44
N GLN A 80 1.07 -0.06 -14.66
CA GLN A 80 0.04 0.89 -15.10
C GLN A 80 -1.22 0.77 -14.26
N GLU A 81 -1.67 -0.46 -13.98
CA GLU A 81 -2.85 -0.71 -13.15
C GLU A 81 -2.61 -0.22 -11.72
N ALA A 82 -1.42 -0.48 -11.15
CA ALA A 82 -1.07 0.00 -9.82
C ALA A 82 -1.10 1.53 -9.72
N ILE A 83 -0.51 2.24 -10.70
CA ILE A 83 -0.51 3.70 -10.77
C ILE A 83 -1.95 4.22 -10.94
N ALA A 84 -2.73 3.65 -11.86
CA ALA A 84 -4.11 4.06 -12.10
C ALA A 84 -4.98 3.89 -10.84
N SER A 85 -4.84 2.74 -10.15
CA SER A 85 -5.53 2.45 -8.89
C SER A 85 -5.14 3.42 -7.78
N TRP A 86 -3.84 3.76 -7.66
CA TRP A 86 -3.34 4.69 -6.66
C TRP A 86 -3.86 6.12 -6.88
N VAL A 87 -3.74 6.63 -8.10
CA VAL A 87 -4.23 7.97 -8.49
C VAL A 87 -5.75 8.05 -8.28
N THR A 88 -6.50 7.03 -8.68
CA THR A 88 -7.95 6.94 -8.45
C THR A 88 -8.27 7.00 -6.96
N ALA A 89 -7.55 6.23 -6.13
CA ALA A 89 -7.76 6.22 -4.69
C ALA A 89 -7.49 7.59 -4.05
N ILE A 90 -6.49 8.33 -4.52
CA ILE A 90 -6.20 9.70 -4.05
C ILE A 90 -7.34 10.66 -4.38
N ILE A 91 -7.77 10.72 -5.64
CA ILE A 91 -8.83 11.64 -6.09
C ILE A 91 -10.12 11.38 -5.29
N LYS A 92 -10.46 10.10 -5.11
CA LYS A 92 -11.64 9.65 -4.36
C LYS A 92 -11.48 9.75 -2.84
N ASN A 93 -10.37 10.28 -2.34
CA ASN A 93 -10.05 10.39 -0.90
C ASN A 93 -10.14 9.05 -0.15
N GLN A 94 -9.55 8.00 -0.71
CA GLN A 94 -9.56 6.63 -0.21
C GLN A 94 -8.15 6.22 0.28
N PRO A 95 -7.64 6.80 1.38
CA PRO A 95 -6.25 6.63 1.83
C PRO A 95 -5.90 5.16 2.10
N ARG A 96 -6.86 4.36 2.59
CA ARG A 96 -6.67 2.92 2.77
C ARG A 96 -6.38 2.20 1.46
N LYS A 97 -7.12 2.51 0.40
CA LYS A 97 -6.90 1.87 -0.92
C LYS A 97 -5.60 2.32 -1.55
N ALA A 98 -5.28 3.61 -1.44
CA ALA A 98 -3.99 4.14 -1.89
C ALA A 98 -2.83 3.47 -1.15
N CYS A 99 -2.93 3.28 0.18
CA CYS A 99 -1.92 2.56 0.97
C CYS A 99 -1.72 1.11 0.51
N LEU A 100 -2.80 0.36 0.26
CA LEU A 100 -2.73 -1.06 -0.13
C LEU A 100 -2.06 -1.29 -1.50
N VAL A 101 -1.99 -0.27 -2.35
CA VAL A 101 -1.31 -0.36 -3.66
C VAL A 101 0.07 0.31 -3.64
N MET A 102 0.54 0.75 -2.46
CA MET A 102 1.92 1.19 -2.27
C MET A 102 2.80 0.10 -1.66
N ALA A 103 4.09 0.22 -1.91
CA ALA A 103 5.10 -0.57 -1.23
C ALA A 103 6.38 0.23 -1.03
N GLU A 104 7.13 -0.10 0.02
CA GLU A 104 8.53 0.28 0.14
C GLU A 104 9.39 -0.81 -0.52
N PRO A 105 10.22 -0.48 -1.51
CA PRO A 105 11.10 -1.46 -2.13
C PRO A 105 12.17 -1.94 -1.14
N ALA A 106 12.74 -3.13 -1.39
CA ALA A 106 13.82 -3.67 -0.56
C ALA A 106 15.04 -2.75 -0.56
N LYS A 107 15.67 -2.58 0.61
CA LYS A 107 16.84 -1.71 0.79
C LYS A 107 17.92 -2.40 1.61
N GLY A 108 19.04 -2.72 0.97
CA GLY A 108 20.12 -3.48 1.61
C GLY A 108 19.62 -4.84 2.09
N SER A 109 19.76 -5.12 3.38
CA SER A 109 19.24 -6.34 4.00
C SER A 109 17.77 -6.27 4.41
N THR A 110 17.13 -5.10 4.29
CA THR A 110 15.71 -4.92 4.63
C THR A 110 14.83 -5.38 3.47
N PRO A 111 13.93 -6.36 3.68
CA PRO A 111 12.99 -6.81 2.65
C PRO A 111 12.04 -5.70 2.21
N ALA A 112 11.46 -5.84 1.02
CA ALA A 112 10.38 -4.97 0.57
C ALA A 112 9.17 -5.09 1.49
N GLN A 113 8.54 -3.96 1.79
CA GLN A 113 7.34 -3.89 2.63
C GLN A 113 6.16 -3.46 1.77
N VAL A 114 5.17 -4.31 1.61
CA VAL A 114 3.94 -3.98 0.88
C VAL A 114 2.89 -3.44 1.86
N GLY A 115 2.05 -2.52 1.42
CA GLY A 115 0.93 -2.03 2.24
C GLY A 115 0.02 -3.17 2.67
N SER A 116 -0.04 -3.45 3.97
CA SER A 116 -0.95 -4.45 4.54
C SER A 116 -2.21 -3.81 5.11
N PRO A 117 -3.34 -4.54 5.22
CA PRO A 117 -4.53 -4.02 5.87
C PRO A 117 -4.25 -3.46 7.27
N GLU A 118 -3.40 -4.11 8.05
CA GLU A 118 -3.04 -3.71 9.42
C GLU A 118 -2.31 -2.36 9.43
N MET A 119 -1.31 -2.20 8.55
CA MET A 119 -0.59 -0.92 8.37
C MET A 119 -1.56 0.17 7.89
N CYS A 120 -2.36 -0.13 6.88
CA CYS A 120 -3.26 0.84 6.25
C CYS A 120 -4.49 1.20 7.09
N ASN A 121 -4.86 0.36 8.08
CA ASN A 121 -5.95 0.60 9.03
C ASN A 121 -5.47 1.24 10.35
N GLY A 122 -4.16 1.48 10.49
CA GLY A 122 -3.59 2.01 11.73
C GLY A 122 -4.27 3.29 12.19
N LYS A 123 -4.87 3.28 13.39
CA LYS A 123 -5.42 4.48 14.04
C LYS A 123 -4.36 5.30 14.80
N GLY A 124 -3.12 4.78 14.84
CA GLY A 124 -1.97 5.42 15.45
C GLY A 124 -1.47 6.65 14.68
N THR A 125 -0.40 7.27 15.18
CA THR A 125 0.25 8.44 14.57
C THR A 125 0.70 8.17 13.13
N GLU A 126 1.21 6.98 12.86
CA GLU A 126 1.70 6.57 11.54
C GLU A 126 0.59 6.54 10.48
N GLY A 127 -0.56 5.93 10.77
CA GLY A 127 -1.70 5.92 9.86
C GLY A 127 -2.30 7.30 9.64
N LYS A 128 -2.24 8.20 10.64
CA LYS A 128 -2.61 9.62 10.47
C LYS A 128 -1.66 10.35 9.53
N GLN A 129 -0.35 10.23 9.74
CA GLN A 129 0.67 10.84 8.89
C GLN A 129 0.57 10.36 7.45
N MET A 130 0.32 9.06 7.25
CA MET A 130 0.07 8.50 5.93
C MET A 130 -1.17 9.09 5.28
N LYS A 131 -2.30 9.16 6.02
CA LYS A 131 -3.55 9.76 5.51
C LYS A 131 -3.37 11.24 5.15
N GLU A 132 -2.67 12.00 5.98
CA GLU A 132 -2.34 13.41 5.71
C GLU A 132 -1.43 13.53 4.49
N GLY A 133 -0.42 12.67 4.38
CA GLY A 133 0.49 12.61 3.23
C GLY A 133 -0.26 12.37 1.93
N LEU A 134 -1.10 11.34 1.88
CA LEU A 134 -1.92 11.00 0.72
C LEU A 134 -2.99 12.08 0.44
N GLY A 135 -3.53 12.70 1.48
CA GLY A 135 -4.52 13.76 1.37
C GLY A 135 -4.00 15.02 0.67
N ARG A 136 -2.70 15.34 0.81
CA ARG A 136 -2.07 16.48 0.14
C ARG A 136 -2.08 16.37 -1.39
N PHE A 137 -2.04 15.15 -1.94
CA PHE A 137 -2.05 14.95 -3.39
C PHE A 137 -3.44 15.14 -3.99
N ARG A 138 -4.50 14.98 -3.21
CA ARG A 138 -5.88 14.99 -3.72
C ARG A 138 -6.20 16.28 -4.47
N GLU A 139 -5.87 17.43 -3.90
CA GLU A 139 -6.14 18.72 -4.52
C GLU A 139 -5.40 18.83 -5.86
N SER A 140 -4.10 18.54 -5.88
CA SER A 140 -3.26 18.63 -7.07
C SER A 140 -3.59 17.61 -8.15
N PHE A 141 -4.29 16.52 -7.82
CA PHE A 141 -4.56 15.41 -8.75
C PHE A 141 -6.00 15.42 -9.26
N THR A 142 -6.87 16.25 -8.67
CA THR A 142 -8.29 16.32 -9.05
C THR A 142 -8.47 17.36 -10.14
N PRO A 143 -8.96 17.00 -11.34
CA PRO A 143 -9.25 17.98 -12.39
C PRO A 143 -10.36 18.95 -11.96
N LYS A 144 -10.40 20.12 -12.62
CA LYS A 144 -11.48 21.10 -12.44
C LYS A 144 -12.38 21.08 -13.70
N PRO A 145 -13.71 20.92 -13.55
CA PRO A 145 -14.44 20.62 -12.31
C PRO A 145 -14.18 19.18 -11.80
N PRO A 146 -14.33 18.93 -10.48
CA PRO A 146 -14.14 17.60 -9.92
C PRO A 146 -15.26 16.63 -10.37
N THR A 147 -14.92 15.35 -10.45
CA THR A 147 -15.86 14.26 -10.78
C THR A 147 -15.90 13.21 -9.67
N ASP A 148 -17.07 12.61 -9.43
CA ASP A 148 -17.21 11.54 -8.41
C ASP A 148 -16.62 10.20 -8.87
N ASN A 149 -16.51 10.02 -10.18
CA ASN A 149 -15.99 8.81 -10.81
C ASN A 149 -14.92 9.17 -11.86
N PRO A 150 -13.72 9.58 -11.41
CA PRO A 150 -12.66 9.95 -12.33
C PRO A 150 -12.24 8.74 -13.16
N LYS A 151 -12.07 8.95 -14.46
CA LYS A 151 -11.47 7.97 -15.37
C LYS A 151 -9.96 8.20 -15.40
N VAL A 152 -9.20 7.27 -14.83
CA VAL A 152 -7.73 7.32 -14.84
C VAL A 152 -7.19 6.34 -15.87
N GLU A 153 -6.36 6.83 -16.79
CA GLU A 153 -5.70 6.00 -17.81
C GLU A 153 -4.20 6.27 -17.78
N VAL A 154 -3.40 5.20 -17.85
CA VAL A 154 -1.94 5.27 -17.87
C VAL A 154 -1.47 4.72 -19.20
N ALA A 155 -0.71 5.51 -19.96
CA ALA A 155 -0.16 5.07 -21.23
C ALA A 155 0.79 3.88 -21.04
N GLN A 156 0.94 3.07 -22.07
CA GLN A 156 1.84 1.92 -22.00
C GLN A 156 3.30 2.40 -21.98
N VAL A 157 4.02 2.04 -20.92
CA VAL A 157 5.44 2.30 -20.75
C VAL A 157 6.14 0.95 -20.56
N PRO A 158 7.31 0.71 -21.17
CA PRO A 158 8.04 -0.55 -20.99
C PRO A 158 8.51 -0.71 -19.55
N ALA A 159 8.33 -1.92 -19.01
CA ALA A 159 8.95 -2.33 -17.75
C ALA A 159 10.33 -2.92 -18.01
N THR A 160 11.29 -2.62 -17.13
CA THR A 160 12.65 -3.19 -17.17
C THR A 160 12.97 -3.79 -15.81
N GLY A 161 13.27 -5.10 -15.78
CA GLY A 161 13.66 -5.78 -14.54
C GLY A 161 12.62 -5.71 -13.41
N GLY A 162 11.32 -5.78 -13.76
CA GLY A 162 10.23 -5.67 -12.79
C GLY A 162 10.02 -4.24 -12.26
N LYS A 163 10.53 -3.21 -12.94
CA LYS A 163 10.32 -1.81 -12.60
C LYS A 163 9.76 -1.02 -13.77
N MET A 164 9.02 0.03 -13.47
CA MET A 164 8.44 0.94 -14.46
C MET A 164 8.46 2.38 -13.94
N ASP A 165 8.98 3.29 -14.76
CA ASP A 165 8.99 4.72 -14.51
C ASP A 165 8.02 5.41 -15.46
N VAL A 166 6.94 5.99 -14.91
CA VAL A 166 5.88 6.64 -15.69
C VAL A 166 5.88 8.14 -15.39
N PRO A 167 6.19 9.00 -16.35
CA PRO A 167 6.03 10.43 -16.15
C PRO A 167 4.56 10.85 -16.14
N ALA A 168 4.24 11.92 -15.41
CA ALA A 168 2.86 12.35 -15.18
C ALA A 168 2.14 12.85 -16.44
N ASP A 169 2.85 13.15 -17.53
CA ASP A 169 2.26 13.43 -18.85
C ASP A 169 1.65 12.17 -19.51
N LYS A 170 2.04 10.97 -19.04
CA LYS A 170 1.51 9.67 -19.48
C LYS A 170 0.35 9.16 -18.64
N VAL A 171 -0.01 9.88 -17.58
CA VAL A 171 -1.18 9.59 -16.77
C VAL A 171 -2.25 10.61 -17.12
N THR A 172 -3.47 10.17 -17.40
CA THR A 172 -4.60 11.07 -17.67
C THR A 172 -5.72 10.82 -16.66
N VAL A 173 -6.41 11.90 -16.30
CA VAL A 173 -7.61 11.89 -15.45
C VAL A 173 -8.68 12.68 -16.18
N ASP A 174 -9.78 12.01 -16.53
CA ASP A 174 -10.88 12.61 -17.30
C ASP A 174 -10.41 13.31 -18.59
N GLY A 175 -9.39 12.73 -19.25
CA GLY A 175 -8.81 13.21 -20.50
C GLY A 175 -7.79 14.34 -20.37
N GLN A 176 -7.52 14.86 -19.17
CA GLN A 176 -6.42 15.81 -18.91
C GLN A 176 -5.20 15.08 -18.41
N THR A 177 -3.99 15.48 -18.80
CA THR A 177 -2.78 14.85 -18.25
C THR A 177 -2.62 15.22 -16.78
N LEU A 178 -2.11 14.30 -15.97
CA LEU A 178 -1.90 14.54 -14.55
C LEU A 178 -0.89 15.67 -14.32
N HIS A 179 0.09 15.80 -15.23
CA HIS A 179 1.00 16.94 -15.26
C HIS A 179 0.26 18.29 -15.40
N GLU A 180 -0.66 18.43 -16.34
CA GLU A 180 -1.46 19.65 -16.52
C GLU A 180 -2.35 19.94 -15.30
N ILE A 181 -2.95 18.90 -14.72
CA ILE A 181 -3.78 19.05 -13.51
C ILE A 181 -2.93 19.59 -12.36
N ILE A 182 -1.76 19.00 -12.09
CA ILE A 182 -0.85 19.45 -11.02
C ILE A 182 -0.41 20.90 -11.26
N LEU A 183 -0.06 21.27 -12.49
CA LEU A 183 0.30 22.64 -12.84
C LEU A 183 -0.86 23.62 -12.62
N SER A 184 -2.10 23.23 -12.93
CA SER A 184 -3.29 24.09 -12.75
C SER A 184 -3.62 24.42 -11.30
N HIS A 185 -3.12 23.62 -10.35
CA HIS A 185 -3.24 23.85 -8.91
C HIS A 185 -1.96 24.44 -8.30
N SER A 186 -0.91 24.62 -9.11
CA SER A 186 0.37 25.17 -8.67
C SER A 186 0.41 26.68 -8.85
N THR A 187 0.86 27.42 -7.83
CA THR A 187 1.09 28.86 -7.94
C THR A 187 2.51 29.15 -8.39
N GLY A 188 2.68 29.87 -9.49
CA GLY A 188 3.98 30.38 -9.93
C GLY A 188 4.88 29.41 -10.70
N MET A 189 4.39 28.20 -11.02
CA MET A 189 5.10 27.25 -11.88
C MET A 189 4.65 27.36 -13.34
N LYS A 190 5.60 27.25 -14.28
CA LYS A 190 5.34 27.15 -15.72
C LYS A 190 5.52 25.71 -16.21
N PRO A 191 4.94 25.35 -17.37
CA PRO A 191 5.26 24.10 -18.05
C PRO A 191 6.77 23.91 -18.20
N GLY A 192 7.27 22.70 -17.89
CA GLY A 192 8.68 22.36 -17.94
C GLY A 192 9.50 22.67 -16.68
N GLN A 193 8.94 23.39 -15.69
CA GLN A 193 9.60 23.64 -14.40
C GLN A 193 9.29 22.57 -13.35
N LEU A 194 8.39 21.64 -13.67
CA LEU A 194 7.99 20.56 -12.78
C LEU A 194 8.07 19.25 -13.57
N ASP A 195 8.82 18.29 -13.06
CA ASP A 195 8.87 16.92 -13.57
C ASP A 195 8.40 15.98 -12.47
N VAL A 196 7.31 15.25 -12.76
CA VAL A 196 6.67 14.32 -11.82
C VAL A 196 6.73 12.93 -12.43
N ARG A 197 7.27 11.97 -11.69
CA ARG A 197 7.41 10.58 -12.12
C ARG A 197 6.90 9.60 -11.07
N PHE A 198 6.21 8.58 -11.53
CA PHE A 198 5.77 7.44 -10.73
C PHE A 198 6.73 6.29 -10.95
N GLU A 199 7.26 5.71 -9.87
CA GLU A 199 7.92 4.41 -9.94
C GLU A 199 6.92 3.35 -9.48
N ALA A 200 6.77 2.30 -10.28
CA ALA A 200 6.09 1.08 -9.90
C ALA A 200 7.08 -0.09 -9.95
N SER A 201 7.00 -0.99 -8.97
CA SER A 201 7.82 -2.20 -8.92
C SER A 201 6.96 -3.44 -8.72
N GLU A 202 7.38 -4.53 -9.35
CA GLU A 202 6.86 -5.86 -9.14
C GLU A 202 7.50 -6.48 -7.89
N ILE A 203 6.68 -6.80 -6.89
CA ILE A 203 7.09 -7.40 -5.62
C ILE A 203 6.27 -8.66 -5.42
N LYS A 204 6.92 -9.83 -5.42
CA LYS A 204 6.28 -11.15 -5.25
C LYS A 204 5.13 -11.39 -6.25
N GLY A 205 5.30 -10.98 -7.51
CA GLY A 205 4.33 -11.22 -8.59
C GLY A 205 3.13 -10.27 -8.61
N ALA A 206 3.17 -9.16 -7.87
CA ALA A 206 2.17 -8.09 -7.92
C ALA A 206 2.85 -6.73 -8.05
N TRP A 207 2.21 -5.80 -8.74
CA TRP A 207 2.73 -4.45 -8.95
C TRP A 207 2.25 -3.48 -7.88
N TYR A 208 3.16 -2.61 -7.43
CA TYR A 208 2.91 -1.59 -6.43
C TYR A 208 3.54 -0.27 -6.86
N VAL A 209 2.92 0.85 -6.47
CA VAL A 209 3.58 2.16 -6.55
C VAL A 209 4.62 2.22 -5.44
N THR A 210 5.89 2.38 -5.81
CA THR A 210 7.01 2.39 -4.88
C THR A 210 7.59 3.77 -4.64
N ASN A 211 7.37 4.69 -5.58
CA ASN A 211 7.82 6.07 -5.42
C ASN A 211 6.98 7.06 -6.25
N LEU A 212 7.00 8.32 -5.81
CA LEU A 212 6.50 9.46 -6.55
C LEU A 212 7.54 10.57 -6.42
N ASP A 213 8.29 10.80 -7.50
CA ASP A 213 9.35 11.78 -7.55
C ASP A 213 8.85 13.12 -8.10
N PHE A 214 9.29 14.20 -7.47
CA PHE A 214 9.05 15.58 -7.90
C PHE A 214 10.40 16.28 -8.08
N ASN A 215 10.67 16.76 -9.29
CA ASN A 215 11.84 17.59 -9.59
C ASN A 215 11.36 18.98 -10.03
N ILE A 216 11.92 20.02 -9.41
CA ILE A 216 11.61 21.42 -9.72
C ILE A 216 12.86 22.05 -10.34
N GLY A 217 12.68 22.67 -11.51
CA GLY A 217 13.74 23.29 -12.32
C GLY A 217 13.65 24.81 -12.38
#